data_AF-A0A059F1H6-F1
#
_entry.id   AF-A0A059F1H6-F1
#
_cell.length_a   1.000
_cell.length_b   1.000
_cell.length_c   1.000
_cell.angle_alpha   90.00
_cell.angle_beta   90.00
_cell.angle_gamma   90.00
#
_symmetry.space_group_name_H-M   'P 1'
#
loop_
_entity.id
_entity.type
_entity.pdbx_description
1 polymer ?
#
loop_
_entity_poly.entity_id
_entity_poly.type
_entity_poly.pdbx_seq_one_letter_code
_entity_poly.pdbx_strand_id
1 'polypeptide(L)'
;LSTTFDVRNYGFPDKSDYESFFNTFIEYKKWFNDKYKILELESRKTYCGRYRNLLADFSGKLNIEVKNILEFFIYMFKSENYKFLIEILPCFNFLHKIETNSDFLSRTVYVLNYLQLIICKIEIFRYNFFVVKENKEIFIEYLYQDIEFNNTILEIGILFRRILFYCDVDKNTKEVLDIYNFLYFIKAYYCGVFNQSADLKLLAYADPFQNNILEKICEVNGNIKSLRLTYKTKGTSLYGMIEQKLKENEAQILPLEKDILLLCRQ
;
A
#
# COMPACT_ATOMS: atom_id res chain seq x y z
N LEU A 1 -13.17 -10.36 -16.99
CA LEU A 1 -12.39 -10.46 -15.73
C LEU A 1 -13.34 -10.19 -14.58
N SER A 2 -13.34 -11.03 -13.55
CA SER A 2 -14.20 -10.84 -12.36
C SER A 2 -13.96 -9.45 -11.76
N THR A 3 -15.04 -8.72 -11.46
CA THR A 3 -14.98 -7.38 -10.83
C THR A 3 -14.56 -7.46 -9.36
N THR A 4 -14.76 -8.62 -8.73
CA THR A 4 -14.52 -8.89 -7.31
C THR A 4 -13.62 -10.11 -7.12
N PHE A 5 -12.80 -10.10 -6.08
CA PHE A 5 -12.03 -11.26 -5.64
C PHE A 5 -12.92 -12.08 -4.71
N ASP A 6 -13.14 -13.36 -5.04
CA ASP A 6 -13.96 -14.25 -4.21
C ASP A 6 -13.07 -15.25 -3.47
N VAL A 7 -12.89 -15.00 -2.17
CA VAL A 7 -12.09 -15.88 -1.29
C VAL A 7 -12.69 -17.26 -1.11
N ARG A 8 -14.00 -17.45 -1.36
CA ARG A 8 -14.64 -18.77 -1.22
C ARG A 8 -14.09 -19.80 -2.20
N ASN A 9 -13.49 -19.35 -3.31
CA ASN A 9 -12.83 -20.22 -4.27
C ASN A 9 -11.55 -20.87 -3.74
N TYR A 10 -11.03 -20.40 -2.60
CA TYR A 10 -9.80 -20.87 -1.98
C TYR A 10 -10.06 -21.64 -0.67
N GLY A 11 -11.33 -21.89 -0.33
CA GLY A 11 -11.74 -22.53 0.92
C GLY A 11 -11.75 -21.57 2.12
N PHE A 12 -12.22 -22.06 3.26
CA PHE A 12 -12.12 -21.38 4.55
C PHE A 12 -11.05 -22.09 5.37
N PRO A 13 -9.84 -21.51 5.47
CA PRO A 13 -8.79 -22.09 6.28
C PRO A 13 -9.21 -22.20 7.74
N ASP A 14 -8.63 -23.15 8.47
CA ASP A 14 -8.72 -23.15 9.93
C ASP A 14 -8.12 -21.84 10.47
N LYS A 15 -8.58 -21.38 11.64
CA LYS A 15 -8.21 -20.08 12.22
C LYS A 15 -6.71 -19.94 12.48
N SER A 16 -5.99 -21.06 12.60
CA SER A 16 -4.54 -21.13 12.77
C SER A 16 -3.77 -21.42 11.47
N ASP A 17 -4.46 -21.62 10.34
CA ASP A 17 -3.83 -21.93 9.05
C ASP A 17 -3.41 -20.64 8.32
N TYR A 18 -2.41 -19.98 8.90
CA TYR A 18 -1.78 -18.79 8.33
C TYR A 18 -1.13 -19.04 6.96
N GLU A 19 -0.75 -20.28 6.68
CA GLU A 19 -0.20 -20.68 5.39
C GLU A 19 -1.25 -20.53 4.29
N SER A 20 -2.45 -21.05 4.50
CA SER A 20 -3.53 -20.93 3.52
C SER A 20 -4.01 -19.47 3.36
N PHE A 21 -4.05 -18.68 4.44
CA PHE A 21 -4.31 -17.23 4.33
C PHE A 21 -3.25 -16.54 3.47
N PHE A 22 -1.96 -16.86 3.67
CA PHE A 22 -0.88 -16.25 2.92
C PHE A 22 -0.89 -16.66 1.44
N ASN A 23 -1.16 -17.93 1.14
CA ASN A 23 -1.31 -18.40 -0.23
C ASN A 23 -2.47 -17.69 -0.95
N THR A 24 -3.61 -17.53 -0.26
CA THR A 24 -4.73 -16.75 -0.80
C THR A 24 -4.36 -15.28 -1.01
N PHE A 25 -3.55 -14.70 -0.12
CA PHE A 25 -3.04 -13.34 -0.29
C PHE A 25 -2.13 -13.20 -1.52
N ILE A 26 -1.31 -14.20 -1.83
CA ILE A 26 -0.52 -14.21 -3.07
C ILE A 26 -1.44 -14.20 -4.30
N GLU A 27 -2.48 -15.02 -4.30
CA GLU A 27 -3.48 -15.05 -5.38
C GLU A 27 -4.25 -13.73 -5.51
N TYR A 28 -4.59 -13.11 -4.37
CA TYR A 28 -5.17 -11.78 -4.34
C TYR A 28 -4.27 -10.73 -5.01
N LYS A 29 -2.97 -10.75 -4.73
CA LYS A 29 -2.02 -9.83 -5.38
C LYS A 29 -1.95 -10.03 -6.88
N LYS A 30 -1.99 -11.28 -7.37
CA LYS A 30 -2.04 -11.58 -8.81
C LYS A 30 -3.31 -11.01 -9.45
N TRP A 31 -4.47 -11.32 -8.86
CA TRP A 31 -5.74 -10.77 -9.30
C TRP A 31 -5.76 -9.23 -9.29
N PHE A 32 -5.22 -8.61 -8.24
CA PHE A 32 -5.12 -7.16 -8.13
C PHE A 32 -4.32 -6.58 -9.31
N ASN A 33 -3.17 -7.18 -9.63
CA ASN A 33 -2.34 -6.71 -10.73
C ASN A 33 -3.06 -6.80 -12.08
N ASP A 34 -3.79 -7.89 -12.31
CA ASP A 34 -4.57 -8.08 -13.53
C ASP A 34 -5.75 -7.11 -13.61
N LYS A 35 -6.49 -6.94 -12.50
CA LYS A 35 -7.64 -6.04 -12.40
C LYS A 35 -7.26 -4.59 -12.70
N TYR A 36 -6.16 -4.11 -12.11
CA TYR A 36 -5.67 -2.75 -12.32
C TYR A 36 -4.71 -2.63 -13.50
N LYS A 37 -4.49 -3.72 -14.24
CA LYS A 37 -3.60 -3.79 -15.40
C LYS A 37 -2.23 -3.19 -15.11
N ILE A 38 -1.67 -3.54 -13.97
CA ILE A 38 -0.47 -2.87 -13.45
C ILE A 38 0.70 -3.01 -14.43
N LEU A 39 0.88 -4.19 -15.02
CA LEU A 39 1.89 -4.39 -16.06
C LEU A 39 1.69 -3.47 -17.25
N GLU A 40 0.45 -3.15 -17.66
CA GLU A 40 0.19 -2.20 -18.74
C GLU A 40 0.52 -0.76 -18.32
N LEU A 41 0.26 -0.39 -17.06
CA LEU A 41 0.64 0.91 -16.50
C LEU A 41 2.16 1.09 -16.47
N GLU A 42 2.91 0.02 -16.21
CA GLU A 42 4.37 0.03 -16.07
C GLU A 42 5.13 -0.22 -17.39
N SER A 43 4.58 -0.97 -18.35
CA SER A 43 5.31 -1.40 -19.56
C SER A 43 5.19 -0.50 -20.79
N ARG A 44 4.19 0.39 -20.86
CA ARG A 44 3.93 1.16 -22.10
C ARG A 44 4.90 2.33 -22.27
N LYS A 45 5.98 2.13 -23.04
CA LYS A 45 6.91 3.20 -23.51
C LYS A 45 6.16 4.40 -24.13
N THR A 46 5.06 4.14 -24.85
CA THR A 46 4.19 5.17 -25.44
C THR A 46 3.39 5.97 -24.41
N TYR A 47 3.06 5.39 -23.24
CA TYR A 47 2.36 6.10 -22.18
C TYR A 47 3.31 7.08 -21.47
N CYS A 48 4.53 6.66 -21.17
CA CYS A 48 5.58 7.57 -20.69
C CYS A 48 5.83 8.73 -21.67
N GLY A 49 5.80 8.47 -22.99
CA GLY A 49 5.89 9.53 -24.01
C GLY A 49 4.70 10.49 -23.99
N ARG A 50 3.47 9.99 -23.93
CA ARG A 50 2.25 10.84 -23.86
C ARG A 50 2.15 11.62 -22.56
N TYR A 51 2.47 11.01 -21.44
CA TYR A 51 2.44 11.66 -20.13
C TYR A 51 3.59 12.66 -19.98
N ARG A 52 4.76 12.37 -20.57
CA ARG A 52 5.85 13.37 -20.74
C ARG A 52 5.38 14.56 -21.56
N ASN A 53 4.66 14.33 -22.66
CA ASN A 53 4.10 15.43 -23.45
C ASN A 53 3.04 16.21 -22.66
N LEU A 54 2.20 15.52 -21.88
CA LEU A 54 1.22 16.16 -21.00
C LEU A 54 1.89 17.00 -19.91
N LEU A 55 2.94 16.47 -19.26
CA LEU A 55 3.74 17.19 -18.27
C LEU A 55 4.50 18.36 -18.91
N ALA A 56 5.01 18.21 -20.13
CA ALA A 56 5.64 19.27 -20.90
C ALA A 56 4.64 20.36 -21.34
N ASP A 57 3.39 19.98 -21.65
CA ASP A 57 2.31 20.91 -21.93
C ASP A 57 1.90 21.68 -20.66
N PHE A 58 1.85 21.01 -19.50
CA PHE A 58 1.60 21.65 -18.21
C PHE A 58 2.75 22.57 -17.79
N SER A 59 4.01 22.15 -17.96
CA SER A 59 5.16 22.99 -17.63
C SER A 59 5.30 24.17 -18.60
N GLY A 60 5.04 23.97 -19.90
CA GLY A 60 5.09 25.04 -20.89
C GLY A 60 3.95 26.06 -20.78
N LYS A 61 2.73 25.62 -20.43
CA LYS A 61 1.55 26.51 -20.35
C LYS A 61 1.33 27.13 -18.98
N LEU A 62 1.71 26.44 -17.89
CA LEU A 62 1.47 26.88 -16.51
C LEU A 62 2.75 27.19 -15.74
N ASN A 63 3.94 26.96 -16.32
CA ASN A 63 5.24 27.10 -15.66
C ASN A 63 5.37 26.23 -14.38
N ILE A 64 4.76 25.04 -14.39
CA ILE A 64 4.74 24.10 -13.26
C ILE A 64 5.78 23.00 -13.49
N GLU A 65 6.74 22.86 -12.58
CA GLU A 65 7.70 21.75 -12.61
C GLU A 65 7.04 20.43 -12.14
N VAL A 66 7.52 19.29 -12.64
CA VAL A 66 7.02 17.96 -12.21
C VAL A 66 7.13 17.77 -10.69
N LYS A 67 8.19 18.33 -10.11
CA LYS A 67 8.38 18.39 -8.66
C LYS A 67 7.20 19.06 -7.96
N ASN A 68 6.71 20.18 -8.49
CA ASN A 68 5.56 20.91 -7.96
C ASN A 68 4.27 20.04 -7.99
N ILE A 69 4.14 19.14 -8.97
CA ILE A 69 2.99 18.21 -9.04
C ILE A 69 3.10 17.14 -7.94
N LEU A 70 4.27 16.53 -7.75
CA LEU A 70 4.47 15.56 -6.66
C LEU A 70 4.26 16.22 -5.29
N GLU A 71 4.80 17.42 -5.10
CA GLU A 71 4.60 18.23 -3.89
C GLU A 71 3.11 18.51 -3.65
N PHE A 72 2.33 18.80 -4.71
CA PHE A 72 0.89 18.98 -4.61
C PHE A 72 0.18 17.71 -4.12
N PHE A 73 0.51 16.52 -4.65
CA PHE A 73 -0.06 15.27 -4.16
C PHE A 73 0.30 15.03 -2.69
N ILE A 74 1.56 15.26 -2.30
CA ILE A 74 2.00 15.09 -0.91
C ILE A 74 1.27 16.05 0.02
N TYR A 75 1.11 17.31 -0.41
CA TYR A 75 0.32 18.30 0.30
C TYR A 75 -1.13 17.84 0.47
N MET A 76 -1.76 17.30 -0.58
CA MET A 76 -3.11 16.73 -0.50
C MET A 76 -3.17 15.59 0.52
N PHE A 77 -2.23 14.64 0.50
CA PHE A 77 -2.20 13.53 1.46
C PHE A 77 -1.97 13.97 2.92
N LYS A 78 -1.34 15.13 3.13
CA LYS A 78 -1.18 15.76 4.45
C LYS A 78 -2.38 16.61 4.88
N SER A 79 -3.33 16.87 3.99
CA SER A 79 -4.54 17.64 4.30
C SER A 79 -5.52 16.86 5.17
N GLU A 80 -6.44 17.58 5.81
CA GLU A 80 -7.49 17.03 6.68
C GLU A 80 -8.30 15.90 6.03
N ASN A 81 -8.50 15.96 4.70
CA ASN A 81 -9.29 14.95 3.98
C ASN A 81 -8.60 13.58 3.87
N TYR A 82 -7.27 13.53 3.99
CA TYR A 82 -6.48 12.34 3.68
C TYR A 82 -5.49 11.96 4.78
N LYS A 83 -5.24 12.84 5.75
CA LYS A 83 -4.26 12.60 6.83
C LYS A 83 -4.54 11.34 7.65
N PHE A 84 -5.80 10.88 7.70
CA PHE A 84 -6.18 9.63 8.35
C PHE A 84 -5.41 8.41 7.79
N LEU A 85 -4.96 8.46 6.53
CA LEU A 85 -4.14 7.40 5.96
C LEU A 85 -2.79 7.24 6.67
N ILE A 86 -2.21 8.33 7.20
CA ILE A 86 -0.96 8.27 7.96
C ILE A 86 -1.17 7.54 9.30
N GLU A 87 -2.37 7.67 9.89
CA GLU A 87 -2.76 7.01 11.13
C GLU A 87 -3.05 5.52 10.90
N ILE A 88 -3.76 5.20 9.82
CA ILE A 88 -4.16 3.82 9.51
C ILE A 88 -3.00 3.02 8.93
N LEU A 89 -2.22 3.61 8.03
CA LEU A 89 -1.12 2.96 7.31
C LEU A 89 0.20 3.59 7.76
N PRO A 90 0.92 3.01 8.74
CA PRO A 90 2.14 3.59 9.28
C PRO A 90 3.20 3.91 8.22
N CYS A 91 3.21 3.16 7.12
CA CYS A 91 4.12 3.38 6.00
C CYS A 91 3.86 4.71 5.26
N PHE A 92 2.67 5.32 5.34
CA PHE A 92 2.41 6.63 4.73
C PHE A 92 3.28 7.75 5.32
N ASN A 93 3.95 7.53 6.46
CA ASN A 93 4.99 8.43 6.95
C ASN A 93 6.19 8.57 5.98
N PHE A 94 6.32 7.70 4.97
CA PHE A 94 7.32 7.78 3.90
C PHE A 94 6.91 8.64 2.70
N LEU A 95 5.80 9.39 2.75
CA LEU A 95 5.41 10.30 1.65
C LEU A 95 6.54 11.24 1.22
N HIS A 96 7.38 11.69 2.15
CA HIS A 96 8.53 12.54 1.87
C HIS A 96 9.57 11.87 0.93
N LYS A 97 9.66 10.53 0.87
CA LYS A 97 10.57 9.81 -0.03
C LYS A 97 10.16 9.94 -1.51
N ILE A 98 8.90 10.28 -1.77
CA ILE A 98 8.40 10.54 -3.13
C ILE A 98 9.08 11.78 -3.72
N GLU A 99 9.31 12.82 -2.91
CA GLU A 99 9.99 14.07 -3.33
C GLU A 99 11.41 13.80 -3.79
N THR A 100 12.06 12.81 -3.17
CA THR A 100 13.47 12.47 -3.43
C THR A 100 13.68 11.56 -4.64
N ASN A 101 12.61 11.10 -5.30
CA ASN A 101 12.71 10.17 -6.44
C ASN A 101 12.44 10.82 -7.82
N SER A 102 12.49 12.15 -7.91
CA SER A 102 12.16 12.89 -9.13
C SER A 102 13.13 12.68 -10.29
N ASP A 103 14.29 12.07 -10.04
CA ASP A 103 15.42 12.03 -10.98
C ASP A 103 15.14 11.17 -12.22
N PHE A 104 14.21 10.22 -12.13
CA PHE A 104 13.81 9.37 -13.26
C PHE A 104 12.37 9.65 -13.68
N LEU A 105 12.21 10.39 -14.77
CA LEU A 105 10.91 10.80 -15.27
C LEU A 105 9.92 9.63 -15.48
N SER A 106 10.38 8.46 -15.93
CA SER A 106 9.52 7.27 -16.07
C SER A 106 8.98 6.78 -14.73
N ARG A 107 9.83 6.71 -13.70
CA ARG A 107 9.43 6.34 -12.33
C ARG A 107 8.45 7.34 -11.75
N THR A 108 8.71 8.63 -11.97
CA THR A 108 7.80 9.71 -11.55
C THR A 108 6.40 9.55 -12.16
N VAL A 109 6.30 9.19 -13.44
CA VAL A 109 5.00 8.93 -14.08
C VAL A 109 4.26 7.76 -13.42
N TYR A 110 4.94 6.66 -13.11
CA TYR A 110 4.32 5.53 -12.41
C TYR A 110 3.83 5.93 -11.02
N VAL A 111 4.66 6.64 -10.26
CA VAL A 111 4.30 7.15 -8.93
C VAL A 111 3.08 8.08 -9.01
N LEU A 112 3.03 8.99 -9.98
CA LEU A 112 1.86 9.86 -10.19
C LEU A 112 0.59 9.07 -10.48
N ASN A 113 0.65 8.06 -11.37
CA ASN A 113 -0.51 7.20 -11.65
C ASN A 113 -0.98 6.48 -10.38
N TYR A 114 -0.06 5.98 -9.54
CA TYR A 114 -0.43 5.33 -8.29
C TYR A 114 -1.03 6.28 -7.27
N LEU A 115 -0.49 7.49 -7.13
CA LEU A 115 -1.06 8.52 -6.25
C LEU A 115 -2.48 8.91 -6.69
N GLN A 116 -2.71 9.05 -8.00
CA GLN A 116 -4.04 9.29 -8.56
C GLN A 116 -5.00 8.13 -8.28
N LEU A 117 -4.56 6.88 -8.50
CA LEU A 117 -5.38 5.70 -8.21
C LEU A 117 -5.76 5.63 -6.72
N ILE A 118 -4.83 5.94 -5.81
CA ILE A 118 -5.10 6.00 -4.37
C ILE A 118 -6.18 7.04 -4.08
N ILE A 119 -6.09 8.26 -4.62
CA ILE A 119 -7.12 9.29 -4.43
C ILE A 119 -8.47 8.84 -4.99
N CYS A 120 -8.51 8.31 -6.21
CA CYS A 120 -9.75 7.80 -6.79
C CYS A 120 -10.39 6.73 -5.90
N LYS A 121 -9.58 5.86 -5.29
CA LYS A 121 -10.08 4.82 -4.39
C LYS A 121 -10.72 5.37 -3.13
N ILE A 122 -10.09 6.36 -2.52
CA ILE A 122 -10.62 7.03 -1.33
C ILE A 122 -11.91 7.75 -1.67
N GLU A 123 -11.95 8.49 -2.78
CA GLU A 123 -13.12 9.29 -3.15
C GLU A 123 -14.31 8.41 -3.56
N ILE A 124 -14.07 7.28 -4.24
CA ILE A 124 -15.13 6.28 -4.49
C ILE A 124 -15.69 5.75 -3.17
N PHE A 125 -14.81 5.37 -2.23
CA PHE A 125 -15.24 4.92 -0.92
C PHE A 125 -16.06 5.99 -0.19
N ARG A 126 -15.57 7.24 -0.12
CA ARG A 126 -16.26 8.36 0.53
C ARG A 126 -17.63 8.61 -0.09
N TYR A 127 -17.71 8.62 -1.42
CA TYR A 127 -18.97 8.77 -2.12
C TYR A 127 -19.96 7.66 -1.74
N ASN A 128 -19.52 6.40 -1.79
CA ASN A 128 -20.38 5.27 -1.44
C ASN A 128 -20.80 5.32 0.04
N PHE A 129 -19.88 5.65 0.93
CA PHE A 129 -20.12 5.65 2.37
C PHE A 129 -21.02 6.80 2.82
N PHE A 130 -20.74 8.03 2.38
CA PHE A 130 -21.46 9.23 2.84
C PHE A 130 -22.68 9.55 2.01
N VAL A 131 -22.62 9.35 0.69
CA VAL A 131 -23.70 9.75 -0.22
C VAL A 131 -24.66 8.59 -0.47
N VAL A 132 -24.15 7.43 -0.87
CA VAL A 132 -25.01 6.29 -1.25
C VAL A 132 -25.62 5.59 -0.03
N LYS A 133 -24.82 5.34 1.01
CA LYS A 133 -25.28 4.70 2.25
C LYS A 133 -25.86 5.69 3.28
N GLU A 134 -25.81 7.00 2.99
CA GLU A 134 -26.28 8.08 3.87
C GLU A 134 -25.73 8.04 5.31
N ASN A 135 -24.52 7.48 5.51
CA ASN A 135 -23.91 7.42 6.83
C ASN A 135 -23.47 8.82 7.29
N LYS A 136 -23.93 9.25 8.48
CA LYS A 136 -23.64 10.58 9.04
C LYS A 136 -22.65 10.57 10.21
N GLU A 137 -22.36 9.40 10.77
CA GLU A 137 -21.44 9.24 11.91
C GLU A 137 -20.04 8.80 11.43
N ILE A 138 -18.99 9.44 11.97
CA ILE A 138 -17.59 9.30 11.51
C ILE A 138 -16.69 8.92 12.69
N PHE A 139 -16.97 7.79 13.33
CA PHE A 139 -15.98 7.21 14.25
C PHE A 139 -15.14 6.20 13.49
N ILE A 140 -13.82 6.29 13.65
CA ILE A 140 -12.86 5.44 12.93
C ILE A 140 -13.08 3.96 13.26
N GLU A 141 -13.58 3.67 14.45
CA GLU A 141 -13.94 2.34 14.92
C GLU A 141 -15.08 1.72 14.10
N TYR A 142 -16.06 2.53 13.65
CA TYR A 142 -17.11 2.06 12.74
C TYR A 142 -16.57 1.80 11.34
N LEU A 143 -15.66 2.67 10.86
CA LEU A 143 -14.99 2.45 9.57
C LEU A 143 -14.20 1.14 9.59
N TYR A 144 -13.54 0.81 10.69
CA TYR A 144 -12.80 -0.45 10.83
C TYR A 144 -13.67 -1.71 10.74
N GLN A 145 -14.98 -1.61 10.97
CA GLN A 145 -15.92 -2.72 10.80
C GLN A 145 -16.49 -2.80 9.38
N ASP A 146 -16.37 -1.74 8.58
CA ASP A 146 -16.86 -1.71 7.21
C ASP A 146 -15.92 -2.49 6.26
N ILE A 147 -16.48 -3.47 5.56
CA ILE A 147 -15.74 -4.35 4.65
C ILE A 147 -15.20 -3.58 3.43
N GLU A 148 -15.95 -2.60 2.93
CA GLU A 148 -15.54 -1.79 1.78
C GLU A 148 -14.38 -0.86 2.15
N PHE A 149 -14.41 -0.30 3.36
CA PHE A 149 -13.32 0.46 3.93
C PHE A 149 -12.06 -0.39 4.06
N ASN A 150 -12.15 -1.58 4.69
CA ASN A 150 -11.00 -2.46 4.87
C ASN A 150 -10.40 -2.92 3.52
N ASN A 151 -11.25 -3.20 2.52
CA ASN A 151 -10.79 -3.47 1.16
C ASN A 151 -10.08 -2.26 0.53
N THR A 152 -10.63 -1.06 0.72
CA THR A 152 -10.03 0.18 0.21
C THR A 152 -8.65 0.41 0.81
N ILE A 153 -8.49 0.24 2.13
CA ILE A 153 -7.20 0.36 2.83
C ILE A 153 -6.19 -0.68 2.32
N LEU A 154 -6.61 -1.93 2.11
CA LEU A 154 -5.75 -2.97 1.53
C LEU A 154 -5.27 -2.60 0.12
N GLU A 155 -6.18 -2.16 -0.76
CA GLU A 155 -5.84 -1.75 -2.12
C GLU A 155 -4.85 -0.56 -2.10
N ILE A 156 -5.09 0.44 -1.23
CA ILE A 156 -4.19 1.57 -1.02
C ILE A 156 -2.81 1.10 -0.53
N GLY A 157 -2.77 0.17 0.43
CA GLY A 157 -1.51 -0.38 0.95
C GLY A 157 -0.67 -1.09 -0.12
N ILE A 158 -1.31 -1.81 -1.04
CA ILE A 158 -0.63 -2.46 -2.17
C ILE A 158 -0.11 -1.41 -3.17
N LEU A 159 -0.90 -0.40 -3.51
CA LEU A 159 -0.47 0.70 -4.38
C LEU A 159 0.70 1.48 -3.76
N PHE A 160 0.62 1.75 -2.46
CA PHE A 160 1.64 2.51 -1.75
C PHE A 160 2.95 1.71 -1.60
N ARG A 161 2.87 0.39 -1.39
CA ARG A 161 4.05 -0.49 -1.49
C ARG A 161 4.75 -0.33 -2.84
N ARG A 162 3.99 -0.28 -3.95
CA ARG A 162 4.57 -0.06 -5.29
C ARG A 162 5.21 1.32 -5.42
N ILE A 163 4.61 2.37 -4.87
CA ILE A 163 5.24 3.70 -4.82
C ILE A 163 6.59 3.61 -4.11
N LEU A 164 6.64 3.00 -2.92
CA LEU A 164 7.86 2.90 -2.14
C LEU A 164 8.94 2.01 -2.76
N PHE A 165 8.55 1.05 -3.60
CA PHE A 165 9.50 0.31 -4.43
C PHE A 165 10.27 1.26 -5.35
N TYR A 166 9.60 2.20 -6.01
CA TYR A 166 10.26 3.22 -6.84
C TYR A 166 11.09 4.20 -5.99
N CYS A 167 10.66 4.47 -4.75
CA CYS A 167 11.35 5.36 -3.81
C CYS A 167 12.63 4.78 -3.17
N ASP A 168 13.06 3.57 -3.54
CA ASP A 168 14.26 2.88 -3.04
C ASP A 168 14.36 2.76 -1.51
N VAL A 169 13.23 2.41 -0.87
CA VAL A 169 13.23 2.13 0.57
C VAL A 169 13.99 0.83 0.89
N ASP A 170 14.55 0.75 2.09
CA ASP A 170 15.37 -0.38 2.49
C ASP A 170 14.56 -1.68 2.70
N LYS A 171 15.25 -2.81 2.84
CA LYS A 171 14.65 -4.15 2.98
C LYS A 171 13.74 -4.28 4.20
N ASN A 172 14.07 -3.68 5.34
CA ASN A 172 13.23 -3.76 6.54
C ASN A 172 11.92 -3.00 6.32
N THR A 173 11.99 -1.85 5.66
CA THR A 173 10.80 -1.08 5.31
C THR A 173 9.89 -1.87 4.34
N LYS A 174 10.47 -2.57 3.35
CA LYS A 174 9.73 -3.47 2.45
C LYS A 174 9.08 -4.63 3.20
N GLU A 175 9.78 -5.23 4.14
CA GLU A 175 9.24 -6.29 5.00
C GLU A 175 8.03 -5.81 5.81
N VAL A 176 8.14 -4.63 6.44
CA VAL A 176 7.03 -4.02 7.21
C VAL A 176 5.81 -3.82 6.32
N LEU A 177 5.97 -3.26 5.12
CA LEU A 177 4.87 -3.08 4.16
C LEU A 177 4.16 -4.39 3.84
N ASP A 178 4.90 -5.47 3.68
CA ASP A 178 4.37 -6.76 3.27
C ASP A 178 3.55 -7.40 4.37
N ILE A 179 4.03 -7.28 5.61
CA ILE A 179 3.32 -7.74 6.80
C ILE A 179 2.03 -6.94 6.97
N TYR A 180 2.08 -5.61 6.91
CA TYR A 180 0.88 -4.79 7.04
C TYR A 180 -0.15 -5.05 5.93
N ASN A 181 0.29 -5.18 4.67
CA ASN A 181 -0.61 -5.54 3.58
C ASN A 181 -1.27 -6.91 3.78
N PHE A 182 -0.52 -7.89 4.30
CA PHE A 182 -1.09 -9.19 4.66
C PHE A 182 -2.10 -9.08 5.81
N LEU A 183 -1.82 -8.27 6.85
CA LEU A 183 -2.75 -8.02 7.95
C LEU A 183 -4.06 -7.38 7.45
N TYR A 184 -3.99 -6.37 6.58
CA TYR A 184 -5.20 -5.76 6.00
C TYR A 184 -5.95 -6.73 5.09
N PHE A 185 -5.25 -7.67 4.43
CA PHE A 185 -5.90 -8.73 3.67
C PHE A 185 -6.72 -9.66 4.57
N ILE A 186 -6.14 -10.14 5.67
CA ILE A 186 -6.90 -10.94 6.66
C ILE A 186 -8.09 -10.12 7.20
N LYS A 187 -7.88 -8.85 7.51
CA LYS A 187 -8.94 -7.97 8.01
C LYS A 187 -10.10 -7.83 7.01
N ALA A 188 -9.79 -7.66 5.72
CA ALA A 188 -10.77 -7.41 4.67
C ALA A 188 -11.57 -8.66 4.28
N TYR A 189 -10.90 -9.82 4.18
CA TYR A 189 -11.51 -11.04 3.64
C TYR A 189 -11.77 -12.16 4.66
N TYR A 190 -11.13 -12.08 5.82
CA TYR A 190 -11.24 -13.06 6.91
C TYR A 190 -11.54 -12.36 8.24
N CYS A 191 -12.48 -11.40 8.23
CA CYS A 191 -12.79 -10.54 9.38
C CYS A 191 -13.14 -11.31 10.65
N GLY A 192 -13.77 -12.49 10.52
CA GLY A 192 -14.07 -13.38 11.65
C GLY A 192 -12.81 -13.92 12.33
N VAL A 193 -11.79 -14.28 11.55
CA VAL A 193 -10.47 -14.72 12.05
C VAL A 193 -9.74 -13.55 12.69
N PHE A 194 -9.70 -12.41 11.99
CA PHE A 194 -9.10 -11.18 12.50
C PHE A 194 -9.71 -10.77 13.85
N ASN A 195 -11.04 -10.81 13.97
CA ASN A 195 -11.75 -10.39 15.18
C ASN A 195 -11.55 -11.32 16.38
N GLN A 196 -11.03 -12.54 16.18
CA GLN A 196 -10.77 -13.50 17.24
C GLN A 196 -9.29 -13.55 17.66
N SER A 197 -8.38 -13.00 16.85
CA SER A 197 -6.95 -12.96 17.15
C SER A 197 -6.57 -11.66 17.84
N ALA A 198 -6.13 -11.76 19.11
CA ALA A 198 -5.61 -10.62 19.86
C ALA A 198 -4.33 -10.06 19.20
N ASP A 199 -3.47 -10.92 18.67
CA ASP A 199 -2.21 -10.52 18.03
C ASP A 199 -2.46 -9.74 16.74
N LEU A 200 -3.39 -10.19 15.89
CA LEU A 200 -3.75 -9.46 14.67
C LEU A 200 -4.33 -8.08 14.98
N LYS A 201 -5.19 -7.98 16.01
CA LYS A 201 -5.73 -6.69 16.46
C LYS A 201 -4.66 -5.78 17.03
N LEU A 202 -3.72 -6.32 17.81
CA LEU A 202 -2.60 -5.55 18.35
C LEU A 202 -1.77 -4.93 17.23
N LEU A 203 -1.44 -5.71 16.19
CA LEU A 203 -0.65 -5.23 15.06
C LEU A 203 -1.39 -4.18 14.20
N ALA A 204 -2.71 -4.27 14.09
CA ALA A 204 -3.50 -3.45 13.17
C ALA A 204 -4.14 -2.20 13.80
N TYR A 205 -4.45 -2.21 15.10
CA TYR A 205 -5.16 -1.10 15.77
C TYR A 205 -4.32 -0.34 16.78
N ALA A 206 -3.28 -0.96 17.33
CA ALA A 206 -2.44 -0.26 18.29
C ALA A 206 -1.49 0.68 17.55
N ASP A 207 -1.19 1.84 18.13
CA ASP A 207 -0.09 2.68 17.64
C ASP A 207 1.18 1.83 17.67
N PRO A 208 1.78 1.51 16.50
CA PRO A 208 2.87 0.55 16.44
C PRO A 208 4.15 1.07 17.07
N PHE A 209 4.29 2.38 17.24
CA PHE A 209 5.44 3.01 17.86
C PHE A 209 5.28 3.05 19.38
N GLN A 210 4.09 3.39 19.88
CA GLN A 210 3.81 3.37 21.32
C GLN A 210 3.80 1.94 21.90
N ASN A 211 3.42 0.95 21.11
CA ASN A 211 3.30 -0.44 21.55
C ASN A 211 4.57 -1.27 21.31
N ASN A 212 5.70 -0.63 20.96
CA ASN A 212 6.96 -1.31 20.65
C ASN A 212 6.80 -2.40 19.58
N ILE A 213 6.00 -2.13 18.55
CA ILE A 213 5.83 -3.02 17.39
C ILE A 213 6.84 -2.64 16.31
N LEU A 214 6.93 -1.34 16.01
CA LEU A 214 7.84 -0.75 15.04
C LEU A 214 8.79 0.25 15.70
N GLU A 215 10.00 0.31 15.18
CA GLU A 215 10.99 1.35 15.45
C GLU A 215 11.17 2.24 14.22
N LYS A 216 11.21 3.57 14.45
CA LYS A 216 11.56 4.56 13.44
C LYS A 216 13.07 4.80 13.48
N ILE A 217 13.73 4.66 12.34
CA ILE A 217 15.09 5.14 12.15
C ILE A 217 14.98 6.43 11.34
N CYS A 218 15.34 7.56 11.95
CA CYS A 218 15.23 8.87 11.30
C CYS A 218 16.57 9.33 10.71
N GLU A 219 16.47 10.16 9.68
CA GLU A 219 17.57 10.98 9.18
C GLU A 219 17.80 12.18 10.10
N VAL A 220 18.89 12.92 9.86
CA VAL A 220 19.27 14.12 10.65
C VAL A 220 18.19 15.20 10.62
N ASN A 221 17.44 15.31 9.51
CA ASN A 221 16.33 16.26 9.35
C ASN A 221 15.02 15.81 10.03
N GLY A 222 15.01 14.67 10.74
CA GLY A 222 13.83 14.13 11.42
C GLY A 222 12.92 13.26 10.54
N ASN A 223 13.15 13.19 9.23
CA ASN A 223 12.39 12.33 8.33
C ASN A 223 12.67 10.84 8.59
N ILE A 224 11.67 9.98 8.41
CA ILE A 224 11.85 8.53 8.60
C ILE A 224 12.68 7.96 7.44
N LYS A 225 13.86 7.44 7.76
CA LYS A 225 14.73 6.73 6.81
C LYS A 225 14.28 5.29 6.62
N SER A 226 13.91 4.62 7.70
CA SER A 226 13.64 3.19 7.74
C SER A 226 12.63 2.85 8.84
N LEU A 227 11.80 1.84 8.59
CA LEU A 227 10.99 1.16 9.59
C LEU A 227 11.50 -0.26 9.78
N ARG A 228 11.56 -0.70 11.04
CA ARG A 228 11.85 -2.09 11.36
C ARG A 228 10.95 -2.58 12.49
N LEU A 229 10.64 -3.86 12.46
CA LEU A 229 9.98 -4.53 13.58
C LEU A 229 10.95 -4.65 14.76
N THR A 230 10.42 -4.46 15.96
CA THR A 230 11.18 -4.64 17.20
C THR A 230 11.56 -6.10 17.42
N TYR A 231 12.61 -6.35 18.20
CA TYR A 231 13.02 -7.72 18.56
C TYR A 231 11.88 -8.50 19.24
N LYS A 232 11.07 -7.81 20.06
CA LYS A 232 9.87 -8.37 20.70
C LYS A 232 8.87 -8.88 19.66
N THR A 233 8.57 -8.07 18.65
CA THR A 233 7.63 -8.46 17.59
C THR A 233 8.20 -9.56 16.72
N LYS A 234 9.50 -9.51 16.41
CA LYS A 234 10.19 -10.55 15.66
C LYS A 234 10.23 -11.90 16.41
N GLY A 235 10.17 -11.88 17.74
CA GLY A 235 10.09 -13.09 18.57
C GLY A 235 8.71 -13.74 18.62
N THR A 236 7.67 -13.14 18.01
CA THR A 236 6.32 -13.72 18.02
C THR A 236 6.22 -14.88 17.03
N SER A 237 5.43 -15.90 17.38
CA SER A 237 5.15 -17.04 16.49
C SER A 237 4.48 -16.59 15.18
N LEU A 238 3.57 -15.61 15.28
CA LEU A 238 2.91 -14.98 14.14
C LEU A 238 3.92 -14.37 13.16
N TYR A 239 4.89 -13.59 13.65
CA TYR A 239 5.93 -13.04 12.79
C TYR A 239 6.80 -14.13 12.16
N GLY A 240 7.27 -15.10 12.95
CA GLY A 240 8.11 -16.18 12.42
C GLY A 240 7.46 -16.93 11.25
N MET A 241 6.15 -17.17 11.34
CA MET A 241 5.37 -17.77 10.26
C MET A 241 5.27 -16.86 9.02
N ILE A 242 4.92 -15.58 9.21
CA ILE A 242 4.80 -14.62 8.11
C ILE A 242 6.15 -14.40 7.42
N GLU A 243 7.23 -14.24 8.20
CA GLU A 243 8.59 -14.05 7.69
C GLU A 243 9.06 -15.25 6.88
N GLN A 244 8.84 -16.48 7.38
CA GLN A 244 9.14 -17.70 6.64
C GLN A 244 8.42 -17.73 5.29
N LYS A 245 7.12 -17.40 5.27
CA LYS A 245 6.33 -17.41 4.03
C LYS A 245 6.74 -16.29 3.07
N LEU A 246 7.12 -15.13 3.57
CA LEU A 246 7.69 -14.05 2.75
C LEU A 246 9.00 -14.49 2.08
N LYS A 247 9.87 -15.20 2.80
CA LYS A 247 11.12 -15.76 2.27
C LYS A 247 10.87 -16.86 1.23
N GLU A 248 9.98 -17.81 1.52
CA GLU A 248 9.61 -18.90 0.59
C GLU A 248 9.02 -18.38 -0.72
N ASN A 249 8.25 -17.30 -0.64
CA ASN A 249 7.60 -16.67 -1.79
C ASN A 249 8.37 -15.45 -2.32
N GLU A 250 9.59 -15.19 -1.84
CA GLU A 250 10.40 -14.04 -2.30
C GLU A 250 10.54 -14.11 -3.82
N ALA A 251 10.75 -15.31 -4.38
CA ALA A 251 10.84 -15.56 -5.83
C ALA A 251 9.52 -15.44 -6.62
N GLN A 252 8.35 -15.37 -5.97
CA GLN A 252 7.04 -15.10 -6.60
C GLN A 252 6.55 -13.66 -6.36
N ILE A 253 7.08 -13.00 -5.34
CA ILE A 253 6.93 -11.57 -5.06
C ILE A 253 7.89 -10.76 -5.96
N LEU A 254 9.12 -11.26 -6.14
CA LEU A 254 10.17 -10.71 -6.98
C LEU A 254 9.88 -10.61 -8.48
N PRO A 255 9.11 -11.48 -9.17
CA PRO A 255 8.83 -11.34 -10.61
C PRO A 255 8.05 -10.07 -10.92
N LEU A 256 7.14 -9.66 -10.02
CA LEU A 256 6.43 -8.39 -10.11
C LEU A 256 7.38 -7.18 -9.97
N GLU A 257 8.57 -7.36 -9.39
CA GLU A 257 9.59 -6.33 -9.19
C GLU A 257 10.78 -6.47 -10.20
N LYS A 258 11.05 -7.69 -10.69
CA LYS A 258 12.16 -8.05 -11.61
C LYS A 258 11.88 -7.59 -13.04
N ASP A 259 10.65 -7.77 -13.51
CA ASP A 259 10.26 -7.29 -14.84
C ASP A 259 10.38 -5.75 -14.92
N ILE A 260 10.13 -5.06 -13.80
CA ILE A 260 10.28 -3.60 -13.65
C ILE A 260 11.76 -3.17 -13.63
N LEU A 261 12.65 -3.89 -12.94
CA LEU A 261 14.09 -3.58 -12.91
C LEU A 261 14.75 -3.74 -14.29
N LEU A 262 14.27 -4.67 -15.11
CA LEU A 262 14.69 -4.83 -16.51
C LEU A 262 14.18 -3.69 -17.39
N LEU A 263 12.95 -3.21 -17.16
CA LEU A 263 12.36 -2.07 -17.88
C LEU A 263 12.97 -0.71 -17.49
N CYS A 264 13.43 -0.55 -16.25
CA CYS A 264 14.03 0.70 -15.75
C CYS A 264 15.52 0.89 -16.11
N ARG A 265 16.18 -0.10 -16.70
CA ARG A 265 17.61 -0.05 -17.11
C ARG A 265 17.81 0.28 -18.60
N GLN A 266 16.73 0.52 -19.35
CA GLN A 266 16.74 0.96 -20.75
C GLN A 266 16.19 2.39 -20.87
#